data_AF-A0A924YPY2-F1
#
_entry.id   AF-A0A924YPY2-F1
#
_cell.length_a   1.000
_cell.length_b   1.000
_cell.length_c   1.000
_cell.angle_alpha   90.00
_cell.angle_beta   90.00
_cell.angle_gamma   90.00
#
_symmetry.space_group_name_H-M   'P 1'
#
loop_
_entity.id
_entity.type
_entity.pdbx_description
1 polymer ?
#
loop_
_entity_poly.entity_id
_entity_poly.type
_entity_poly.pdbx_seq_one_letter_code
_entity_poly.pdbx_strand_id
1 'polypeptide(L)'
;MLANDNSKVDSLSAAMQYYSLGWSVIPIAAGKKIPALRSWKPFQKQRANEQQIRDWFDKRDDLGLAVVLGAVSGGLTCRDFDEEAAYHDWAAQNRELAKTLPTVKSGRGYHVYFLSDCDHTEKLHDGELRGDGSIVVLPPSKHPSGVQYKWLIPPTSNIPRLDYREFQGSLPTERQRTGETETQRDGEPETQSNRDGFSFSVGCDKWGSVIDDCIPTNANAHERNRKIFELAQWLKSDPELKDAGSKSLEPIVREWHQRALPFIGTKPFSETIADFEHAWDSVKFPKGRDIVRLLWLKVKAGTWPIEAEQFDSEAMRWLLALCLELQRANGPGRNFFLSCRSAANVLDRDHTDVAKWLKKFVRDGLLKVFPQDGHRDAHRYRYLGPSWNESPG
;
A
#
# COMPACT_ATOMS: atom_id res chain seq x y z
N MET A 1 -19.78 -29.11 32.94
CA MET A 1 -19.06 -27.82 32.84
C MET A 1 -17.94 -27.99 31.84
N LEU A 2 -18.15 -27.58 30.59
CA LEU A 2 -17.07 -27.51 29.60
C LEU A 2 -16.40 -26.16 29.80
N ALA A 3 -15.13 -26.18 30.22
CA ALA A 3 -14.33 -24.99 30.37
C ALA A 3 -14.08 -24.38 28.98
N ASN A 4 -14.37 -23.09 28.85
CA ASN A 4 -13.95 -22.27 27.71
C ASN A 4 -12.42 -22.28 27.63
N ASP A 5 -11.85 -23.02 26.68
CA ASP A 5 -10.45 -22.89 26.29
C ASP A 5 -10.30 -21.68 25.36
N ASN A 6 -10.10 -20.51 25.96
CA ASN A 6 -9.71 -19.28 25.28
C ASN A 6 -8.25 -18.94 25.65
N SER A 7 -7.35 -19.92 25.53
CA SER A 7 -5.93 -19.72 25.80
C SER A 7 -5.29 -18.87 24.69
N LYS A 8 -5.04 -17.60 25.03
CA LYS A 8 -4.18 -16.69 24.26
C LYS A 8 -2.85 -17.40 23.98
N VAL A 9 -2.51 -17.64 22.71
CA VAL A 9 -1.23 -18.26 22.34
C VAL A 9 -0.09 -17.41 22.91
N ASP A 10 0.66 -17.99 23.85
CA ASP A 10 1.78 -17.34 24.52
C ASP A 10 3.00 -17.25 23.60
N SER A 11 3.79 -16.17 23.74
CA SER A 11 4.95 -15.88 22.88
C SER A 11 5.99 -17.01 22.90
N LEU A 12 6.19 -17.67 24.04
CA LEU A 12 7.10 -18.81 24.15
C LEU A 12 6.61 -20.00 23.32
N SER A 13 5.31 -20.31 23.38
CA SER A 13 4.72 -21.42 22.62
C SER A 13 4.87 -21.20 21.11
N ALA A 14 4.61 -19.97 20.65
CA ALA A 14 4.82 -19.59 19.25
C ALA A 14 6.31 -19.65 18.86
N ALA A 15 7.22 -19.16 19.71
CA ALA A 15 8.66 -19.24 19.46
C ALA A 15 9.15 -20.68 19.26
N MET A 16 8.69 -21.59 20.13
CA MET A 16 9.02 -23.02 20.05
C MET A 16 8.44 -23.68 18.81
N GLN A 17 7.23 -23.29 18.38
CA GLN A 17 6.65 -23.76 17.13
C GLN A 17 7.50 -23.34 15.93
N TYR A 18 7.87 -22.07 15.81
CA TYR A 18 8.74 -21.60 14.72
C TYR A 18 10.13 -22.23 14.77
N TYR A 19 10.67 -22.43 15.97
CA TYR A 19 11.92 -23.17 16.15
C TYR A 19 11.81 -24.61 15.62
N SER A 20 10.68 -25.29 15.84
CA SER A 20 10.45 -26.65 15.30
C SER A 20 10.36 -26.68 13.77
N LEU A 21 9.97 -25.58 13.13
CA LEU A 21 9.99 -25.41 11.66
C LEU A 21 11.40 -25.15 11.10
N GLY A 22 12.43 -25.14 11.95
CA GLY A 22 13.80 -24.87 11.54
C GLY A 22 14.14 -23.38 11.47
N TRP A 23 13.27 -22.48 11.94
CA TRP A 23 13.49 -21.04 11.83
C TRP A 23 14.42 -20.51 12.93
N SER A 24 15.13 -19.44 12.61
CA SER A 24 15.95 -18.64 13.54
C SER A 24 15.10 -17.54 14.15
N VAL A 25 14.58 -17.77 15.36
CA VAL A 25 13.67 -16.86 16.06
C VAL A 25 14.43 -15.97 17.03
N ILE A 26 14.10 -14.68 17.07
CA ILE A 26 14.68 -13.71 18.00
C ILE A 26 13.58 -12.85 18.66
N PRO A 27 13.81 -12.33 19.87
CA PRO A 27 12.89 -11.42 20.52
C PRO A 27 12.98 -10.01 19.93
N ILE A 28 11.84 -9.35 19.83
CA ILE A 28 11.72 -7.93 19.47
C ILE A 28 10.99 -7.17 20.57
N ALA A 29 11.32 -5.90 20.74
CA ALA A 29 10.57 -5.02 21.62
C ALA A 29 9.15 -4.83 21.09
N ALA A 30 8.14 -5.14 21.91
CA ALA A 30 6.74 -5.03 21.51
C ALA A 30 6.41 -3.63 20.98
N GLY A 31 5.73 -3.56 19.83
CA GLY A 31 5.31 -2.30 19.22
C GLY A 31 6.44 -1.42 18.70
N LYS A 32 7.70 -1.90 18.64
CA LYS A 32 8.84 -1.10 18.15
C LYS A 32 9.52 -1.67 16.90
N LYS A 33 9.24 -2.93 16.52
CA LYS A 33 9.90 -3.67 15.42
C LYS A 33 11.44 -3.66 15.50
N ILE A 34 12.00 -3.56 16.71
CA ILE A 34 13.45 -3.52 16.95
C ILE A 34 13.81 -4.77 17.78
N PRO A 35 14.87 -5.52 17.42
CA PRO A 35 15.35 -6.64 18.23
C PRO A 35 15.62 -6.25 19.69
N ALA A 36 15.11 -7.04 20.64
CA ALA A 36 15.31 -6.85 22.08
C ALA A 36 16.63 -7.49 22.55
N LEU A 37 17.67 -7.41 21.71
CA LEU A 37 18.98 -8.00 21.92
C LEU A 37 20.05 -6.93 21.71
N ARG A 38 21.17 -7.02 22.45
CA ARG A 38 22.33 -6.16 22.22
C ARG A 38 22.86 -6.28 20.78
N SER A 39 22.82 -7.49 20.22
CA SER A 39 23.12 -7.74 18.82
C SER A 39 22.36 -8.98 18.35
N TRP A 40 21.63 -8.84 17.25
CA TRP A 40 20.94 -9.95 16.60
C TRP A 40 21.76 -10.58 15.46
N LYS A 41 22.84 -9.91 15.01
CA LYS A 41 23.67 -10.34 13.88
C LYS A 41 24.21 -11.79 14.00
N PRO A 42 24.60 -12.31 15.18
CA PRO A 42 25.02 -13.71 15.29
C PRO A 42 23.94 -14.70 14.83
N PHE A 43 22.66 -14.34 15.02
CA PHE A 43 21.52 -15.18 14.65
C PHE A 43 21.21 -15.21 13.14
N GLN A 44 21.98 -14.46 12.33
CA GLN A 44 22.03 -14.63 10.88
C GLN A 44 22.87 -15.83 10.45
N LYS A 45 23.77 -16.31 11.32
CA LYS A 45 24.67 -17.45 11.02
C LYS A 45 24.34 -18.70 11.82
N GLN A 46 23.84 -18.52 13.05
CA GLN A 46 23.56 -19.61 13.96
C GLN A 46 22.25 -19.37 14.70
N ARG A 47 21.32 -20.32 14.63
CA ARG A 47 20.04 -20.26 15.34
C ARG A 47 20.28 -20.24 16.85
N ALA A 48 19.42 -19.52 17.58
CA ALA A 48 19.33 -19.65 19.02
C ALA A 48 18.97 -21.10 19.40
N ASN A 49 19.54 -21.64 20.46
CA ASN A 49 19.12 -22.93 20.98
C ASN A 49 17.81 -22.79 21.79
N GLU A 50 17.19 -23.92 22.11
CA GLU A 50 15.93 -23.96 22.87
C GLU A 50 16.03 -23.25 24.22
N GLN A 51 17.14 -23.40 24.94
CA GLN A 51 17.33 -22.74 26.24
C GLN A 51 17.35 -21.21 26.08
N GLN A 52 18.05 -20.68 25.08
CA GLN A 52 18.08 -19.24 24.81
C GLN A 52 16.70 -18.69 24.47
N ILE A 53 15.90 -19.45 23.68
CA ILE A 53 14.53 -19.06 23.36
C ILE A 53 13.66 -19.04 24.62
N ARG A 54 13.78 -20.06 25.48
CA ARG A 54 13.09 -20.09 26.77
C ARG A 54 13.50 -18.93 27.66
N ASP A 55 14.79 -18.64 27.78
CA ASP A 55 15.30 -17.53 28.58
C ASP A 55 14.77 -16.15 28.11
N TRP A 56 14.49 -16.00 26.81
CA TRP A 56 13.93 -14.77 26.27
C TRP A 56 12.43 -14.61 26.52
N PHE A 57 11.65 -15.68 26.37
CA PHE A 57 10.19 -15.59 26.31
C PHE A 57 9.48 -16.13 27.56
N ASP A 58 10.13 -16.91 28.41
CA ASP A 58 9.50 -17.45 29.62
C ASP A 58 9.04 -16.31 30.53
N LYS A 59 7.74 -16.29 30.83
CA LYS A 59 7.08 -15.28 31.67
C LYS A 59 7.27 -13.83 31.19
N ARG A 60 7.45 -13.60 29.88
CA ARG A 60 7.61 -12.27 29.27
C ARG A 60 6.54 -12.01 28.22
N ASP A 61 5.61 -11.10 28.53
CA ASP A 61 4.52 -10.67 27.63
C ASP A 61 4.80 -9.32 26.94
N ASP A 62 5.92 -8.68 27.27
CA ASP A 62 6.40 -7.40 26.73
C ASP A 62 7.28 -7.56 25.47
N LEU A 63 7.49 -8.80 25.02
CA LEU A 63 8.30 -9.13 23.86
C LEU A 63 7.44 -9.71 22.73
N GLY A 64 7.79 -9.33 21.50
CA GLY A 64 7.34 -9.99 20.28
C GLY A 64 8.41 -10.90 19.70
N LEU A 65 8.09 -11.50 18.58
CA LEU A 65 8.87 -12.47 17.82
C LEU A 65 9.23 -11.89 16.45
N ALA A 66 10.46 -12.13 16.02
CA ALA A 66 10.85 -12.02 14.63
C ALA A 66 11.62 -13.26 14.19
N VAL A 67 11.61 -13.51 12.89
CA VAL A 67 12.47 -14.52 12.24
C VAL A 67 13.60 -13.83 11.51
N VAL A 68 14.78 -14.43 11.57
CA VAL A 68 15.90 -14.11 10.68
C VAL A 68 15.76 -14.94 9.41
N LEU A 69 15.63 -14.29 8.27
CA LEU A 69 15.42 -14.90 6.97
C LEU A 69 16.71 -15.48 6.39
N GLY A 70 16.59 -16.22 5.29
CA GLY A 70 17.72 -16.79 4.54
C GLY A 70 18.18 -18.16 5.03
N ALA A 71 19.45 -18.46 4.77
CA ALA A 71 20.03 -19.79 4.94
C ALA A 71 19.89 -20.33 6.37
N VAL A 72 20.01 -19.46 7.39
CA VAL A 72 19.88 -19.83 8.81
C VAL A 72 18.48 -20.36 9.17
N SER A 73 17.47 -20.06 8.34
CA SER A 73 16.09 -20.54 8.47
C SER A 73 15.69 -21.45 7.30
N GLY A 74 16.63 -22.17 6.70
CA GLY A 74 16.37 -23.12 5.61
C GLY A 74 16.12 -22.47 4.24
N GLY A 75 16.51 -21.21 4.07
CA GLY A 75 16.23 -20.40 2.88
C GLY A 75 14.88 -19.69 2.93
N LEU A 76 14.32 -19.44 4.12
CA LEU A 76 13.06 -18.73 4.26
C LEU A 76 13.16 -17.30 3.72
N THR A 77 12.28 -16.97 2.79
CA THR A 77 12.19 -15.69 2.08
C THR A 77 10.79 -15.13 2.27
N CYS A 78 10.69 -13.80 2.30
CA CYS A 78 9.43 -13.09 2.50
C CYS A 78 9.21 -12.07 1.39
N ARG A 79 8.08 -12.18 0.68
CA ARG A 79 7.54 -11.10 -0.15
C ARG A 79 6.64 -10.23 0.74
N ASP A 80 7.14 -9.05 1.09
CA ASP A 80 6.48 -8.04 1.93
C ASP A 80 5.76 -7.02 1.04
N PHE A 81 4.45 -7.14 0.89
CA PHE A 81 3.61 -6.20 0.17
C PHE A 81 3.25 -5.02 1.08
N ASP A 82 3.60 -3.80 0.66
CA ASP A 82 3.36 -2.58 1.44
C ASP A 82 1.86 -2.21 1.51
N GLU A 83 1.11 -2.59 0.49
CA GLU A 83 -0.30 -2.27 0.29
C GLU A 83 -1.15 -3.53 0.06
N GLU A 84 -2.37 -3.53 0.58
CA GLU A 84 -3.33 -4.64 0.42
C GLU A 84 -3.65 -4.94 -1.06
N ALA A 85 -3.81 -3.90 -1.89
CA ALA A 85 -4.10 -4.07 -3.33
C ALA A 85 -2.98 -4.82 -4.06
N ALA A 86 -1.71 -4.51 -3.77
CA ALA A 86 -0.56 -5.17 -4.39
C ALA A 86 -0.54 -6.69 -4.12
N TYR A 87 -0.85 -7.09 -2.88
CA TYR A 87 -0.99 -8.50 -2.55
C TYR A 87 -2.13 -9.16 -3.32
N HIS A 88 -3.30 -8.51 -3.40
CA HIS A 88 -4.46 -9.08 -4.10
C HIS A 88 -4.22 -9.20 -5.61
N ASP A 89 -3.54 -8.22 -6.22
CA ASP A 89 -3.14 -8.28 -7.63
C ASP A 89 -2.18 -9.46 -7.88
N TRP A 90 -1.15 -9.60 -7.04
CA TRP A 90 -0.24 -10.75 -7.09
C TRP A 90 -0.99 -12.06 -6.87
N ALA A 91 -1.90 -12.13 -5.90
CA ALA A 91 -2.67 -13.32 -5.57
C ALA A 91 -3.64 -13.73 -6.69
N ALA A 92 -4.23 -12.76 -7.38
CA ALA A 92 -5.11 -12.99 -8.52
C ALA A 92 -4.35 -13.60 -9.70
N GLN A 93 -3.09 -13.20 -9.90
CA GLN A 93 -2.20 -13.72 -10.93
C GLN A 93 -1.56 -15.06 -10.52
N ASN A 94 -1.40 -15.30 -9.21
CA ASN A 94 -0.72 -16.46 -8.64
C ASN A 94 -1.64 -17.25 -7.70
N ARG A 95 -2.86 -17.58 -8.16
CA ARG A 95 -3.95 -18.10 -7.31
C ARG A 95 -3.57 -19.32 -6.48
N GLU A 96 -2.84 -20.26 -7.05
CA GLU A 96 -2.46 -21.49 -6.33
C GLU A 96 -1.38 -21.21 -5.26
N LEU A 97 -0.44 -20.31 -5.54
CA LEU A 97 0.54 -19.86 -4.54
C LEU A 97 -0.15 -19.09 -3.41
N ALA A 98 -1.07 -18.17 -3.74
CA ALA A 98 -1.78 -17.38 -2.74
C ALA A 98 -2.69 -18.20 -1.82
N LYS A 99 -3.17 -19.36 -2.27
CA LYS A 99 -3.95 -20.30 -1.43
C LYS A 99 -3.09 -21.15 -0.50
N THR A 100 -1.80 -21.33 -0.80
CA THR A 100 -0.96 -22.35 -0.16
C THR A 100 0.21 -21.76 0.62
N LEU A 101 0.74 -20.61 0.20
CA LEU A 101 1.89 -20.00 0.85
C LEU A 101 1.52 -19.41 2.21
N PRO A 102 2.35 -19.62 3.24
CA PRO A 102 2.15 -19.00 4.54
C PRO A 102 2.05 -17.48 4.40
N THR A 103 0.97 -16.91 4.94
CA THR A 103 0.62 -15.51 4.69
C THR A 103 0.15 -14.83 5.96
N VAL A 104 0.66 -13.63 6.21
CA VAL A 104 0.31 -12.78 7.36
C VAL A 104 -0.30 -11.49 6.86
N LYS A 105 -1.45 -11.09 7.41
CA LYS A 105 -1.94 -9.71 7.25
C LYS A 105 -1.16 -8.78 8.18
N SER A 106 -0.47 -7.81 7.61
CA SER A 106 0.20 -6.74 8.34
C SER A 106 -0.77 -5.58 8.59
N GLY A 107 -0.31 -4.49 9.21
CA GLY A 107 -1.16 -3.33 9.45
C GLY A 107 -1.65 -2.60 8.19
N ARG A 108 -1.00 -2.82 7.03
CA ARG A 108 -1.33 -2.13 5.75
C ARG A 108 -1.27 -3.04 4.52
N GLY A 109 -0.55 -4.15 4.60
CA GLY A 109 -0.35 -5.07 3.47
C GLY A 109 -0.15 -6.50 3.98
N TYR A 110 0.71 -7.26 3.32
CA TYR A 110 0.80 -8.72 3.52
C TYR A 110 2.23 -9.21 3.47
N HIS A 111 2.57 -10.18 4.32
CA HIS A 111 3.83 -10.90 4.22
C HIS A 111 3.54 -12.32 3.72
N VAL A 112 4.10 -12.69 2.57
CA VAL A 112 4.00 -14.04 1.98
C VAL A 112 5.35 -14.73 2.09
N TYR A 113 5.39 -15.92 2.67
CA TYR A 113 6.63 -16.64 2.95
C TYR A 113 6.77 -17.85 2.03
N PHE A 114 7.99 -18.13 1.58
CA PHE A 114 8.36 -19.30 0.78
C PHE A 114 9.83 -19.63 1.01
N LEU A 115 10.32 -20.76 0.53
CA LEU A 115 11.75 -21.06 0.55
C LEU A 115 12.39 -20.65 -0.78
N SER A 116 13.57 -20.04 -0.76
CA SER A 116 14.35 -19.77 -1.96
C SER A 116 15.85 -19.70 -1.64
N ASP A 117 16.66 -19.32 -2.62
CA ASP A 117 18.08 -19.00 -2.52
C ASP A 117 18.35 -17.47 -2.53
N CYS A 118 17.32 -16.64 -2.32
CA CYS A 118 17.45 -15.19 -2.26
C CYS A 118 18.37 -14.78 -1.10
N ASP A 119 19.50 -14.17 -1.44
CA ASP A 119 20.59 -13.82 -0.53
C ASP A 119 20.61 -12.33 -0.15
N HIS A 120 19.58 -11.58 -0.56
CA HIS A 120 19.53 -10.13 -0.42
C HIS A 120 18.13 -9.64 -0.09
N THR A 121 18.01 -8.34 0.16
CA THR A 121 16.73 -7.64 0.21
C THR A 121 16.66 -6.66 -0.94
N GLU A 122 15.58 -6.76 -1.71
CA GLU A 122 15.31 -5.90 -2.85
C GLU A 122 14.02 -5.12 -2.62
N LYS A 123 14.07 -3.84 -2.97
CA LYS A 123 12.90 -2.98 -2.97
C LYS A 123 12.23 -3.01 -4.34
N LEU A 124 10.96 -3.40 -4.35
CA LEU A 124 10.10 -3.45 -5.52
C LEU A 124 9.13 -2.27 -5.50
N HIS A 125 8.40 -2.09 -6.61
CA HIS A 125 7.44 -0.99 -6.74
C HIS A 125 6.23 -1.12 -5.81
N ASP A 126 5.94 -2.36 -5.39
CA ASP A 126 4.78 -2.83 -4.65
C ASP A 126 5.19 -3.48 -3.32
N GLY A 127 6.39 -3.19 -2.82
CA GLY A 127 6.89 -3.62 -1.51
C GLY A 127 8.35 -4.07 -1.54
N GLU A 128 8.69 -5.11 -0.79
CA GLU A 128 10.04 -5.67 -0.73
C GLU A 128 10.07 -7.19 -0.90
N LEU A 129 11.13 -7.69 -1.53
CA LEU A 129 11.54 -9.09 -1.45
C LEU A 129 12.67 -9.18 -0.43
N ARG A 130 12.48 -9.95 0.64
CA ARG A 130 13.45 -10.10 1.74
C ARG A 130 13.95 -11.52 1.82
N GLY A 131 15.23 -11.71 1.54
CA GLY A 131 15.98 -12.96 1.69
C GLY A 131 16.99 -12.90 2.83
N ASP A 132 18.17 -13.48 2.60
CA ASP A 132 19.23 -13.61 3.62
C ASP A 132 19.66 -12.28 4.24
N GLY A 133 20.03 -12.35 5.52
CA GLY A 133 20.48 -11.21 6.31
C GLY A 133 19.38 -10.26 6.81
N SER A 134 18.10 -10.53 6.52
CA SER A 134 16.96 -9.70 6.95
C SER A 134 16.13 -10.31 8.08
N ILE A 135 15.33 -9.48 8.74
CA ILE A 135 14.37 -9.94 9.77
C ILE A 135 12.94 -9.53 9.42
N VAL A 136 11.97 -10.36 9.80
CA VAL A 136 10.55 -10.06 9.67
C VAL A 136 9.82 -10.42 10.97
N VAL A 137 8.89 -9.54 11.37
CA VAL A 137 8.07 -9.72 12.58
C VAL A 137 7.05 -10.83 12.36
N LEU A 138 6.95 -11.77 13.31
CA LEU A 138 6.05 -12.91 13.24
C LEU A 138 4.81 -12.74 14.15
N PRO A 139 3.67 -13.35 13.80
CA PRO A 139 2.58 -13.60 14.75
C PRO A 139 3.07 -14.35 16.01
N PRO A 140 2.47 -14.15 17.20
CA PRO A 140 1.40 -13.21 17.53
C PRO A 140 1.90 -11.81 17.99
N SER A 141 3.03 -11.31 17.47
CA SER A 141 3.59 -10.00 17.85
C SER A 141 2.65 -8.83 17.59
N LYS A 142 2.85 -7.72 18.30
CA LYS A 142 2.11 -6.46 18.08
C LYS A 142 2.89 -5.48 17.20
N HIS A 143 2.20 -4.94 16.19
CA HIS A 143 2.64 -3.81 15.40
C HIS A 143 2.67 -2.53 16.25
N PRO A 144 3.52 -1.54 15.94
CA PRO A 144 3.50 -0.22 16.59
C PRO A 144 2.13 0.49 16.62
N SER A 145 1.25 0.17 15.66
CA SER A 145 -0.13 0.71 15.62
C SER A 145 -1.10 0.01 16.59
N GLY A 146 -0.65 -1.00 17.33
CA GLY A 146 -1.50 -1.81 18.21
C GLY A 146 -2.12 -3.05 17.55
N VAL A 147 -2.10 -3.13 16.21
CA VAL A 147 -2.59 -4.32 15.47
C VAL A 147 -1.70 -5.53 15.75
N GLN A 148 -2.30 -6.67 16.04
CA GLN A 148 -1.57 -7.92 16.23
C GLN A 148 -1.35 -8.61 14.88
N TYR A 149 -0.11 -9.02 14.60
CA TYR A 149 0.21 -9.87 13.46
C TYR A 149 -0.49 -11.23 13.64
N LYS A 150 -1.21 -11.68 12.61
CA LYS A 150 -1.93 -12.96 12.60
C LYS A 150 -1.72 -13.68 11.27
N TRP A 151 -1.55 -15.00 11.32
CA TRP A 151 -1.54 -15.83 10.13
C TRP A 151 -2.94 -15.85 9.51
N LEU A 152 -3.02 -15.55 8.22
CA LEU A 152 -4.16 -15.91 7.38
C LEU A 152 -4.01 -17.34 6.88
N ILE A 153 -2.80 -17.69 6.47
CA ILE A 153 -2.40 -19.06 6.12
C ILE A 153 -1.19 -19.39 7.00
N PRO A 154 -1.35 -20.26 8.02
CA PRO A 154 -0.24 -20.63 8.91
C PRO A 154 0.82 -21.47 8.18
N PRO A 155 2.10 -21.39 8.60
CA PRO A 155 3.15 -22.23 8.06
C PRO A 155 2.98 -23.70 8.48
N THR A 156 3.34 -24.60 7.57
CA THR A 156 3.48 -26.04 7.84
C THR A 156 4.96 -26.42 7.75
N SER A 157 5.30 -27.68 8.04
CA SER A 157 6.67 -28.19 7.83
C SER A 157 7.10 -28.21 6.36
N ASN A 158 6.15 -28.12 5.42
CA ASN A 158 6.38 -28.30 3.98
C ASN A 158 6.15 -26.99 3.22
N ILE A 159 6.94 -25.96 3.52
CA ILE A 159 6.90 -24.70 2.77
C ILE A 159 7.58 -24.93 1.41
N PRO A 160 6.92 -24.62 0.28
CA PRO A 160 7.48 -24.89 -1.03
C PRO A 160 8.73 -24.02 -1.30
N ARG A 161 9.68 -24.59 -2.03
CA ARG A 161 10.85 -23.88 -2.55
C ARG A 161 10.55 -23.38 -3.97
N LEU A 162 10.73 -22.08 -4.21
CA LEU A 162 10.37 -21.39 -5.44
C LEU A 162 11.54 -20.53 -5.93
N ASP A 163 11.56 -20.20 -7.23
CA ASP A 163 12.47 -19.18 -7.76
C ASP A 163 11.97 -17.80 -7.32
N TYR A 164 12.78 -17.08 -6.55
CA TYR A 164 12.40 -15.77 -6.03
C TYR A 164 12.20 -14.73 -7.15
N ARG A 165 12.75 -14.97 -8.35
CA ARG A 165 12.62 -14.06 -9.50
C ARG A 165 11.20 -13.99 -10.02
N GLU A 166 10.41 -15.03 -9.82
CA GLU A 166 8.97 -15.04 -10.14
C GLU A 166 8.19 -14.01 -9.30
N PHE A 167 8.77 -13.55 -8.18
CA PHE A 167 8.19 -12.58 -7.26
C PHE A 167 8.70 -11.14 -7.47
N GLN A 168 9.61 -10.92 -8.42
CA GLN A 168 10.19 -9.60 -8.72
C GLN A 168 9.34 -8.76 -9.72
N GLY A 169 8.35 -9.38 -10.37
CA GLY A 169 7.51 -8.75 -11.39
C GLY A 169 8.25 -8.58 -12.72
N SER A 170 7.71 -9.12 -13.81
CA SER A 170 8.28 -8.93 -15.14
C SER A 170 8.05 -7.50 -15.66
N LEU A 171 9.11 -6.79 -16.07
CA LEU A 171 8.97 -5.73 -17.07
C LEU A 171 8.40 -6.34 -18.36
N PRO A 172 7.44 -5.71 -19.06
CA PRO A 172 6.96 -6.22 -20.34
C PRO A 172 8.12 -6.18 -21.33
N THR A 173 8.66 -7.35 -21.68
CA THR A 173 9.66 -7.46 -22.74
C THR A 173 8.90 -7.75 -24.03
N GLU A 174 8.80 -6.73 -24.86
CA GLU A 174 8.28 -6.79 -26.22
C GLU A 174 9.16 -7.73 -27.06
N ARG A 175 8.60 -8.85 -27.55
CA ARG A 175 9.10 -9.55 -28.73
C ARG A 175 7.94 -10.11 -29.55
N GLN A 176 7.79 -9.50 -30.73
CA GLN A 176 7.03 -9.98 -31.87
C GLN A 176 7.38 -11.43 -32.24
N ARG A 177 6.37 -12.19 -32.64
CA ARG A 177 6.44 -13.00 -33.87
C ARG A 177 5.06 -13.08 -34.52
N THR A 178 5.03 -12.55 -35.73
CA THR A 178 4.00 -12.59 -36.76
C THR A 178 3.76 -14.02 -37.27
N GLY A 179 2.56 -14.24 -37.82
CA GLY A 179 2.21 -15.42 -38.60
C GLY A 179 0.69 -15.54 -38.79
N GLU A 180 0.22 -15.08 -39.94
CA GLU A 180 -1.12 -15.21 -40.54
C GLU A 180 -1.54 -16.71 -40.64
N THR A 181 -2.79 -17.17 -40.86
CA THR A 181 -3.92 -16.66 -41.67
C THR A 181 -5.19 -17.52 -41.38
N GLU A 182 -6.38 -16.99 -41.75
CA GLU A 182 -7.56 -17.72 -42.29
C GLU A 182 -8.37 -18.69 -41.37
N THR A 183 -9.72 -18.82 -41.40
CA THR A 183 -10.84 -18.24 -42.16
C THR A 183 -12.19 -18.58 -41.47
N GLN A 184 -13.12 -17.61 -41.45
CA GLN A 184 -14.54 -17.68 -41.89
C GLN A 184 -15.68 -18.42 -41.14
N ARG A 185 -16.82 -17.68 -41.10
CA ARG A 185 -18.27 -18.03 -41.09
C ARG A 185 -18.94 -18.31 -39.75
N ASP A 186 -20.21 -17.99 -39.51
CA ASP A 186 -21.25 -17.10 -40.08
C ASP A 186 -22.46 -17.27 -39.13
N GLY A 187 -23.31 -16.26 -38.98
CA GLY A 187 -24.74 -16.47 -38.67
C GLY A 187 -25.31 -15.81 -37.41
N GLU A 188 -25.81 -14.58 -37.57
CA GLU A 188 -27.09 -14.15 -36.96
C GLU A 188 -28.21 -14.40 -37.99
N PRO A 189 -29.50 -14.54 -37.57
CA PRO A 189 -30.34 -13.34 -37.51
C PRO A 189 -31.42 -13.29 -36.39
N GLU A 190 -31.66 -12.05 -35.95
CA GLU A 190 -32.96 -11.36 -35.76
C GLU A 190 -34.02 -11.80 -34.71
N THR A 191 -34.15 -10.91 -33.71
CA THR A 191 -35.35 -10.21 -33.18
C THR A 191 -36.71 -10.92 -33.05
N GLN A 192 -37.28 -10.87 -31.83
CA GLN A 192 -38.62 -10.32 -31.60
C GLN A 192 -38.88 -9.94 -30.13
N SER A 193 -39.58 -8.82 -29.98
CA SER A 193 -40.01 -8.15 -28.76
C SER A 193 -41.01 -8.93 -27.92
N ASN A 194 -40.87 -8.89 -26.59
CA ASN A 194 -41.99 -8.42 -25.75
C ASN A 194 -41.55 -8.04 -24.32
N ARG A 195 -42.34 -7.15 -23.74
CA ARG A 195 -42.14 -6.39 -22.50
C ARG A 195 -42.38 -7.20 -21.22
N ASP A 196 -41.90 -6.58 -20.14
CA ASP A 196 -42.32 -6.67 -18.74
C ASP A 196 -41.65 -7.73 -17.86
N GLY A 197 -40.70 -7.22 -17.05
CA GLY A 197 -40.05 -7.94 -15.96
C GLY A 197 -38.59 -7.54 -15.81
N PHE A 198 -38.30 -6.27 -15.45
CA PHE A 198 -36.94 -5.84 -15.12
C PHE A 198 -36.54 -6.46 -13.76
N SER A 199 -36.15 -7.74 -13.83
CA SER A 199 -35.50 -8.49 -12.78
C SER A 199 -34.10 -7.93 -12.59
N PHE A 200 -33.91 -7.32 -11.43
CA PHE A 200 -32.69 -6.69 -10.97
C PHE A 200 -31.58 -7.73 -10.80
N SER A 201 -30.72 -7.90 -11.80
CA SER A 201 -29.46 -8.62 -11.68
C SER A 201 -28.57 -8.28 -12.88
N VAL A 202 -27.25 -8.37 -12.70
CA VAL A 202 -26.17 -8.07 -13.66
C VAL A 202 -25.67 -6.62 -13.60
N GLY A 203 -24.59 -6.44 -12.82
CA GLY A 203 -23.80 -5.20 -12.75
C GLY A 203 -22.97 -4.99 -11.47
N CYS A 204 -23.17 -5.80 -10.42
CA CYS A 204 -22.58 -5.58 -9.08
C CYS A 204 -21.20 -6.23 -8.86
N ASP A 205 -20.85 -7.31 -9.57
CA ASP A 205 -19.69 -8.15 -9.19
C ASP A 205 -18.32 -7.49 -9.45
N LYS A 206 -18.22 -6.53 -10.39
CA LYS A 206 -16.95 -5.87 -10.75
C LYS A 206 -16.41 -4.96 -9.64
N TRP A 207 -17.29 -4.35 -8.83
CA TRP A 207 -16.90 -3.28 -7.90
C TRP A 207 -16.99 -3.64 -6.42
N GLY A 208 -17.39 -4.88 -6.09
CA GLY A 208 -17.59 -5.32 -4.71
C GLY A 208 -16.36 -5.09 -3.82
N SER A 209 -15.15 -5.44 -4.28
CA SER A 209 -13.91 -5.26 -3.51
C SER A 209 -13.54 -3.78 -3.31
N VAL A 210 -13.69 -2.97 -4.35
CA VAL A 210 -13.47 -1.52 -4.29
C VAL A 210 -14.44 -0.85 -3.33
N ILE A 211 -15.71 -1.29 -3.33
CA ILE A 211 -16.73 -0.83 -2.40
C ILE A 211 -16.31 -1.19 -0.97
N ASP A 212 -15.89 -2.42 -0.71
CA ASP A 212 -15.47 -2.91 0.60
C ASP A 212 -14.26 -2.12 1.16
N ASP A 213 -13.27 -1.86 0.32
CA ASP A 213 -12.10 -1.03 0.66
C ASP A 213 -12.47 0.43 0.98
N CYS A 214 -13.59 0.88 0.44
CA CYS A 214 -14.14 2.20 0.68
C CYS A 214 -15.13 2.22 1.85
N ILE A 215 -15.33 1.15 2.63
CA ILE A 215 -16.22 1.21 3.79
C ILE A 215 -15.55 1.97 4.95
N PRO A 216 -16.24 2.92 5.62
CA PRO A 216 -15.74 3.57 6.82
C PRO A 216 -15.54 2.57 7.96
N THR A 217 -14.46 2.71 8.71
CA THR A 217 -14.15 1.83 9.85
C THR A 217 -14.70 2.37 11.17
N ASN A 218 -15.07 3.65 11.23
CA ASN A 218 -15.65 4.30 12.40
C ASN A 218 -16.77 5.29 12.02
N ALA A 219 -17.70 5.54 12.95
CA ALA A 219 -18.90 6.36 12.75
C ALA A 219 -18.71 7.88 12.64
N ASN A 220 -17.49 8.37 12.37
CA ASN A 220 -17.25 9.80 12.24
C ASN A 220 -17.57 10.30 10.81
N ALA A 221 -18.19 11.48 10.71
CA ALA A 221 -18.65 12.05 9.42
C ALA A 221 -17.50 12.40 8.45
N HIS A 222 -16.31 12.73 8.98
CA HIS A 222 -15.13 13.03 8.15
C HIS A 222 -14.60 11.80 7.41
N GLU A 223 -14.63 10.63 8.04
CA GLU A 223 -14.20 9.37 7.45
C GLU A 223 -15.18 8.91 6.35
N ARG A 224 -16.49 9.08 6.55
CA ARG A 224 -17.51 8.85 5.51
C ARG A 224 -17.21 9.64 4.24
N ASN A 225 -17.05 10.96 4.36
CA ASN A 225 -16.86 11.82 3.17
C ASN A 225 -15.53 11.52 2.46
N ARG A 226 -14.47 11.23 3.22
CA ARG A 226 -13.20 10.78 2.66
C ARG A 226 -13.35 9.46 1.89
N LYS A 227 -14.10 8.51 2.44
CA LYS A 227 -14.33 7.20 1.84
C LYS A 227 -15.20 7.25 0.59
N ILE A 228 -16.20 8.11 0.56
CA ILE A 228 -16.97 8.44 -0.66
C ILE A 228 -16.05 9.04 -1.73
N PHE A 229 -15.13 9.93 -1.34
CA PHE A 229 -14.16 10.50 -2.27
C PHE A 229 -13.19 9.46 -2.81
N GLU A 230 -12.69 8.56 -1.96
CA GLU A 230 -11.83 7.43 -2.38
C GLU A 230 -12.55 6.49 -3.36
N LEU A 231 -13.84 6.22 -3.16
CA LEU A 231 -14.66 5.45 -4.08
C LEU A 231 -14.74 6.16 -5.45
N ALA A 232 -15.00 7.46 -5.48
CA ALA A 232 -15.01 8.25 -6.72
C ALA A 232 -13.64 8.20 -7.43
N GLN A 233 -12.53 8.24 -6.70
CA GLN A 233 -11.18 8.13 -7.29
C GLN A 233 -10.89 6.76 -7.90
N TRP A 234 -11.36 5.69 -7.27
CA TRP A 234 -11.27 4.35 -7.82
C TRP A 234 -12.13 4.20 -9.08
N LEU A 235 -13.38 4.64 -9.03
CA LEU A 235 -14.29 4.54 -10.17
C LEU A 235 -13.80 5.36 -11.37
N LYS A 236 -13.25 6.57 -11.16
CA LYS A 236 -12.62 7.37 -12.23
C LYS A 236 -11.33 6.76 -12.80
N SER A 237 -10.74 5.76 -12.13
CA SER A 237 -9.52 5.11 -12.63
C SER A 237 -9.80 4.12 -13.75
N ASP A 238 -11.05 3.66 -13.84
CA ASP A 238 -11.50 2.78 -14.90
C ASP A 238 -11.84 3.57 -16.17
N PRO A 239 -11.20 3.25 -17.32
CA PRO A 239 -11.43 3.93 -18.58
C PRO A 239 -12.88 3.92 -19.08
N GLU A 240 -13.69 2.93 -18.68
CA GLU A 240 -15.10 2.80 -19.06
C GLU A 240 -16.01 3.70 -18.21
N LEU A 241 -15.58 4.01 -16.98
CA LEU A 241 -16.37 4.82 -16.05
C LEU A 241 -15.91 6.27 -15.93
N LYS A 242 -14.70 6.62 -16.37
CA LYS A 242 -14.10 7.96 -16.20
C LYS A 242 -15.01 9.14 -16.59
N ASP A 243 -15.87 8.95 -17.59
CA ASP A 243 -16.79 9.95 -18.14
C ASP A 243 -18.27 9.58 -17.91
N ALA A 244 -18.54 8.58 -17.05
CA ALA A 244 -19.89 8.13 -16.74
C ALA A 244 -20.70 9.22 -16.02
N GLY A 245 -21.99 9.33 -16.38
CA GLY A 245 -22.93 10.21 -15.71
C GLY A 245 -23.32 9.69 -14.32
N SER A 246 -23.72 10.58 -13.41
CA SER A 246 -24.03 10.20 -12.03
C SER A 246 -25.11 9.11 -11.91
N LYS A 247 -26.12 9.15 -12.79
CA LYS A 247 -27.19 8.13 -12.85
C LYS A 247 -26.70 6.72 -13.14
N SER A 248 -25.63 6.54 -13.92
CA SER A 248 -25.09 5.20 -14.20
C SER A 248 -24.21 4.66 -13.07
N LEU A 249 -23.71 5.54 -12.19
CA LEU A 249 -22.90 5.16 -11.03
C LEU A 249 -23.75 4.94 -9.76
N GLU A 250 -25.00 5.40 -9.76
CA GLU A 250 -25.94 5.25 -8.66
C GLU A 250 -26.03 3.81 -8.10
N PRO A 251 -26.08 2.73 -8.92
CA PRO A 251 -26.14 1.36 -8.38
C PRO A 251 -24.92 0.99 -7.52
N ILE A 252 -23.72 1.43 -7.92
CA ILE A 252 -22.46 1.18 -7.20
C ILE A 252 -22.44 1.97 -5.90
N VAL A 253 -22.88 3.23 -5.94
CA VAL A 253 -22.96 4.09 -4.75
C VAL A 253 -24.03 3.60 -3.77
N ARG A 254 -25.13 3.05 -4.27
CA ARG A 254 -26.19 2.44 -3.48
C ARG A 254 -25.73 1.19 -2.76
N GLU A 255 -24.97 0.34 -3.45
CA GLU A 255 -24.34 -0.83 -2.84
C GLU A 255 -23.34 -0.41 -1.75
N TRP A 256 -22.48 0.58 -2.02
CA TRP A 256 -21.58 1.13 -1.02
C TRP A 256 -22.33 1.68 0.20
N HIS A 257 -23.40 2.44 -0.02
CA HIS A 257 -24.21 2.98 1.07
C HIS A 257 -24.77 1.86 1.95
N GLN A 258 -25.32 0.81 1.34
CA GLN A 258 -25.89 -0.33 2.07
C GLN A 258 -24.86 -1.03 2.94
N ARG A 259 -23.64 -1.26 2.43
CA ARG A 259 -22.56 -1.88 3.21
C ARG A 259 -21.97 -0.96 4.27
N ALA A 260 -22.01 0.36 4.04
CA ALA A 260 -21.52 1.36 4.98
C ALA A 260 -22.54 1.71 6.09
N LEU A 261 -23.84 1.41 5.93
CA LEU A 261 -24.90 1.70 6.91
C LEU A 261 -24.58 1.35 8.37
N PRO A 262 -23.93 0.21 8.69
CA PRO A 262 -23.58 -0.13 10.08
C PRO A 262 -22.53 0.81 10.69
N PHE A 263 -21.80 1.57 9.86
CA PHE A 263 -20.63 2.33 10.23
C PHE A 263 -20.79 3.84 10.00
N ILE A 264 -21.91 4.32 9.47
CA ILE A 264 -22.12 5.74 9.16
C ILE A 264 -23.28 6.35 9.96
N GLY A 265 -23.11 7.61 10.37
CA GLY A 265 -24.17 8.38 11.03
C GLY A 265 -25.28 8.83 10.07
N THR A 266 -24.94 9.14 8.82
CA THR A 266 -25.87 9.58 7.78
C THR A 266 -26.56 8.38 7.13
N LYS A 267 -27.84 8.20 7.42
CA LYS A 267 -28.67 7.08 6.93
C LYS A 267 -29.46 7.35 5.65
N PRO A 268 -29.82 8.59 5.28
CA PRO A 268 -30.49 8.82 4.00
C PRO A 268 -29.55 8.60 2.81
N PHE A 269 -29.97 7.79 1.84
CA PHE A 269 -29.21 7.58 0.60
C PHE A 269 -29.06 8.85 -0.24
N SER A 270 -30.07 9.74 -0.22
CA SER A 270 -30.05 11.02 -0.94
C SER A 270 -28.86 11.91 -0.58
N GLU A 271 -28.42 11.87 0.69
CA GLU A 271 -27.23 12.60 1.14
C GLU A 271 -25.95 11.95 0.63
N THR A 272 -25.88 10.60 0.63
CA THR A 272 -24.71 9.87 0.11
C THR A 272 -24.51 10.05 -1.38
N ILE A 273 -25.59 10.01 -2.18
CA ILE A 273 -25.45 10.20 -3.62
C ILE A 273 -25.05 11.63 -3.95
N ALA A 274 -25.56 12.65 -3.24
CA ALA A 274 -25.16 14.05 -3.41
C ALA A 274 -23.67 14.28 -3.07
N ASP A 275 -23.19 13.70 -1.95
CA ASP A 275 -21.78 13.77 -1.58
C ASP A 275 -20.87 13.06 -2.60
N PHE A 276 -21.33 11.94 -3.15
CA PHE A 276 -20.61 11.22 -4.18
C PHE A 276 -20.54 12.01 -5.49
N GLU A 277 -21.63 12.62 -5.95
CA GLU A 277 -21.65 13.47 -7.15
C GLU A 277 -20.67 14.63 -7.00
N HIS A 278 -20.69 15.31 -5.85
CA HIS A 278 -19.73 16.38 -5.56
C HIS A 278 -18.27 15.88 -5.57
N ALA A 279 -18.02 14.71 -4.97
CA ALA A 279 -16.70 14.09 -4.99
C ALA A 279 -16.28 13.73 -6.42
N TRP A 280 -17.16 13.11 -7.21
CA TRP A 280 -16.94 12.73 -8.59
C TRP A 280 -16.48 13.93 -9.41
N ASP A 281 -17.19 15.05 -9.39
CA ASP A 281 -16.79 16.25 -10.13
C ASP A 281 -15.44 16.83 -9.65
N SER A 282 -15.13 16.65 -8.37
CA SER A 282 -13.90 17.14 -7.74
C SER A 282 -12.67 16.26 -7.96
N VAL A 283 -12.83 14.99 -8.38
CA VAL A 283 -11.70 14.10 -8.64
C VAL A 283 -10.96 14.53 -9.90
N LYS A 284 -9.76 15.09 -9.68
CA LYS A 284 -8.79 15.44 -10.73
C LYS A 284 -7.83 14.29 -11.08
N PHE A 285 -7.58 13.40 -10.12
CA PHE A 285 -6.60 12.33 -10.24
C PHE A 285 -7.19 11.01 -9.73
N PRO A 286 -7.31 10.01 -10.61
CA PRO A 286 -7.75 8.67 -10.21
C PRO A 286 -6.73 7.95 -9.33
N LYS A 287 -7.20 6.98 -8.54
CA LYS A 287 -6.36 6.19 -7.63
C LYS A 287 -5.38 5.31 -8.41
N GLY A 288 -4.18 5.08 -7.87
CA GLY A 288 -3.13 4.27 -8.50
C GLY A 288 -2.14 5.02 -9.43
N ARG A 289 -2.29 6.33 -9.61
CA ARG A 289 -1.29 7.16 -10.32
C ARG A 289 -0.40 7.91 -9.32
N ASP A 290 0.89 7.58 -9.28
CA ASP A 290 1.90 8.33 -8.50
C ASP A 290 2.11 9.71 -9.12
N ILE A 291 1.36 10.69 -8.60
CA ILE A 291 1.40 12.08 -9.07
C ILE A 291 2.81 12.67 -8.97
N VAL A 292 3.60 12.30 -7.96
CA VAL A 292 4.95 12.82 -7.78
C VAL A 292 5.85 12.28 -8.89
N ARG A 293 5.75 10.99 -9.22
CA ARG A 293 6.50 10.39 -10.34
C ARG A 293 6.07 10.91 -11.70
N LEU A 294 4.77 11.10 -11.93
CA LEU A 294 4.27 11.66 -13.20
C LEU A 294 4.72 13.11 -13.41
N LEU A 295 4.61 13.94 -12.37
CA LEU A 295 5.11 15.31 -12.42
C LEU A 295 6.64 15.34 -12.51
N TRP A 296 7.34 14.40 -11.89
CA TRP A 296 8.78 14.28 -12.01
C TRP A 296 9.25 14.03 -13.45
N LEU A 297 8.56 13.16 -14.20
CA LEU A 297 8.86 12.95 -15.62
C LEU A 297 8.69 14.23 -16.43
N LYS A 298 7.66 15.03 -16.12
CA LYS A 298 7.43 16.34 -16.72
C LYS A 298 8.54 17.35 -16.36
N VAL A 299 8.92 17.39 -15.09
CA VAL A 299 9.99 18.28 -14.57
C VAL A 299 11.32 17.98 -15.27
N LYS A 300 11.70 16.70 -15.40
CA LYS A 300 12.97 16.30 -16.05
C LYS A 300 13.03 16.62 -17.54
N ALA A 301 11.91 16.83 -18.20
CA ALA A 301 11.85 17.25 -19.59
C ALA A 301 11.88 18.79 -19.77
N GLY A 302 11.80 19.55 -18.68
CA GLY A 302 11.79 21.01 -18.69
C GLY A 302 13.01 21.63 -18.03
N THR A 303 12.89 22.91 -17.65
CA THR A 303 13.90 23.65 -16.89
C THR A 303 13.43 23.88 -15.46
N TRP A 304 14.37 24.05 -14.53
CA TRP A 304 14.05 24.46 -13.16
C TRP A 304 13.68 25.97 -13.10
N PRO A 305 12.93 26.40 -12.07
CA PRO A 305 12.59 27.81 -11.89
C PRO A 305 13.84 28.68 -11.64
N ILE A 306 13.76 29.98 -11.95
CA ILE A 306 14.93 30.89 -11.87
C ILE A 306 15.50 30.97 -10.44
N GLU A 307 14.63 30.97 -9.43
CA GLU A 307 15.04 30.95 -8.02
C GLU A 307 15.77 29.67 -7.61
N ALA A 308 15.76 28.60 -8.43
CA ALA A 308 16.58 27.42 -8.17
C ALA A 308 18.08 27.69 -8.41
N GLU A 309 18.44 28.69 -9.21
CA GLU A 309 19.84 29.01 -9.53
C GLU A 309 20.66 29.36 -8.29
N GLN A 310 20.02 29.83 -7.22
CA GLN A 310 20.67 30.15 -5.95
C GLN A 310 21.26 28.93 -5.21
N PHE A 311 20.94 27.71 -5.64
CA PHE A 311 21.44 26.48 -5.04
C PHE A 311 22.50 25.82 -5.91
N ASP A 312 23.66 25.46 -5.37
CA ASP A 312 24.68 24.73 -6.13
C ASP A 312 24.34 23.25 -6.33
N SER A 313 23.42 22.71 -5.52
CA SER A 313 22.98 21.31 -5.59
C SER A 313 21.91 21.13 -6.67
N GLU A 314 22.26 20.40 -7.73
CA GLU A 314 21.32 20.08 -8.82
C GLU A 314 20.06 19.36 -8.32
N ALA A 315 20.21 18.40 -7.39
CA ALA A 315 19.08 17.69 -6.80
C ALA A 315 18.13 18.64 -6.03
N MET A 316 18.68 19.69 -5.41
CA MET A 316 17.89 20.73 -4.73
C MET A 316 17.15 21.60 -5.76
N ARG A 317 17.79 21.96 -6.87
CA ARG A 317 17.13 22.68 -7.97
C ARG A 317 15.92 21.92 -8.49
N TRP A 318 16.11 20.63 -8.72
CA TRP A 318 15.07 19.74 -9.21
C TRP A 318 13.94 19.49 -8.20
N LEU A 319 14.25 19.42 -6.90
CA LEU A 319 13.21 19.35 -5.86
C LEU A 319 12.34 20.60 -5.85
N LEU A 320 12.94 21.79 -6.03
CA LEU A 320 12.18 23.04 -6.10
C LEU A 320 11.29 23.08 -7.35
N ALA A 321 11.79 22.64 -8.50
CA ALA A 321 11.01 22.51 -9.73
C ALA A 321 9.81 21.56 -9.56
N LEU A 322 10.00 20.43 -8.88
CA LEU A 322 8.91 19.51 -8.53
C LEU A 322 7.86 20.15 -7.63
N CYS A 323 8.27 20.97 -6.66
CA CYS A 323 7.34 21.72 -5.81
C CYS A 323 6.49 22.71 -6.63
N LEU A 324 7.10 23.39 -7.61
CA LEU A 324 6.38 24.31 -8.50
C LEU A 324 5.34 23.55 -9.36
N GLU A 325 5.71 22.41 -9.93
CA GLU A 325 4.77 21.61 -10.73
C GLU A 325 3.63 21.03 -9.88
N LEU A 326 3.90 20.63 -8.63
CA LEU A 326 2.85 20.24 -7.68
C LEU A 326 1.91 21.41 -7.34
N GLN A 327 2.44 22.62 -7.20
CA GLN A 327 1.61 23.82 -7.03
C GLN A 327 0.74 24.08 -8.27
N ARG A 328 1.30 23.97 -9.48
CA ARG A 328 0.57 24.12 -10.76
C ARG A 328 -0.56 23.09 -10.89
N ALA A 329 -0.28 21.82 -10.57
CA ALA A 329 -1.26 20.75 -10.62
C ALA A 329 -2.44 20.97 -9.64
N ASN A 330 -2.17 21.60 -8.50
CA ASN A 330 -3.19 21.88 -7.49
C ASN A 330 -3.96 23.18 -7.76
N GLY A 331 -3.34 24.14 -8.44
CA GLY A 331 -3.94 25.41 -8.83
C GLY A 331 -3.72 26.55 -7.81
N PRO A 332 -4.17 27.77 -8.14
CA PRO A 332 -3.95 28.97 -7.35
C PRO A 332 -4.62 28.91 -5.98
N GLY A 333 -3.97 29.49 -4.96
CA GLY A 333 -4.46 29.53 -3.58
C GLY A 333 -4.55 28.19 -2.85
N ARG A 334 -4.28 27.06 -3.52
CA ARG A 334 -4.35 25.70 -2.94
C ARG A 334 -3.00 25.26 -2.39
N ASN A 335 -3.05 24.40 -1.38
CA ASN A 335 -1.85 23.75 -0.83
C ASN A 335 -1.63 22.40 -1.51
N PHE A 336 -0.38 22.04 -1.77
CA PHE A 336 -0.01 20.72 -2.26
C PHE A 336 0.61 19.86 -1.16
N PHE A 337 0.53 18.55 -1.35
CA PHE A 337 1.13 17.58 -0.45
C PHE A 337 2.39 17.02 -1.11
N LEU A 338 3.46 16.90 -0.34
CA LEU A 338 4.68 16.23 -0.77
C LEU A 338 5.30 15.51 0.42
N SER A 339 5.36 14.18 0.36
CA SER A 339 6.10 13.42 1.36
C SER A 339 7.59 13.44 1.06
N CYS A 340 8.43 13.50 2.10
CA CYS A 340 9.89 13.45 1.94
C CYS A 340 10.34 12.17 1.24
N ARG A 341 9.66 11.04 1.50
CA ARG A 341 10.00 9.74 0.90
C ARG A 341 9.62 9.66 -0.57
N SER A 342 8.48 10.21 -0.97
CA SER A 342 8.07 10.27 -2.38
C SER A 342 9.03 11.14 -3.19
N ALA A 343 9.39 12.32 -2.66
CA ALA A 343 10.39 13.19 -3.29
C ALA A 343 11.79 12.54 -3.34
N ALA A 344 12.22 11.88 -2.28
CA ALA A 344 13.49 11.16 -2.21
C ALA A 344 13.60 10.06 -3.27
N ASN A 345 12.53 9.30 -3.47
CA ASN A 345 12.48 8.22 -4.46
C ASN A 345 12.70 8.74 -5.88
N VAL A 346 12.04 9.85 -6.25
CA VAL A 346 12.17 10.39 -7.61
C VAL A 346 13.51 11.09 -7.85
N LEU A 347 14.09 11.67 -6.80
CA LEU A 347 15.38 12.38 -6.85
C LEU A 347 16.60 11.47 -6.71
N ASP A 348 16.41 10.18 -6.40
CA ASP A 348 17.48 9.26 -6.03
C ASP A 348 18.37 9.83 -4.90
N ARG A 349 17.72 10.25 -3.81
CA ARG A 349 18.37 10.87 -2.65
C ARG A 349 17.82 10.31 -1.35
N ASP A 350 18.58 10.48 -0.27
CA ASP A 350 18.07 10.11 1.05
C ASP A 350 16.96 11.07 1.51
N HIS A 351 15.92 10.49 2.10
CA HIS A 351 14.76 11.22 2.59
C HIS A 351 15.07 12.25 3.69
N THR A 352 16.15 12.05 4.45
CA THR A 352 16.60 12.99 5.47
C THR A 352 17.19 14.26 4.85
N ASP A 353 17.86 14.13 3.70
CA ASP A 353 18.40 15.29 2.97
C ASP A 353 17.27 16.08 2.30
N VAL A 354 16.31 15.39 1.67
CA VAL A 354 15.09 16.04 1.15
C VAL A 354 14.35 16.80 2.25
N ALA A 355 14.22 16.22 3.45
CA ALA A 355 13.58 16.90 4.57
C ALA A 355 14.33 18.18 4.99
N LYS A 356 15.68 18.17 4.97
CA LYS A 356 16.49 19.37 5.23
C LYS A 356 16.29 20.42 4.14
N TRP A 357 16.22 20.01 2.88
CA TRP A 357 16.05 20.92 1.74
C TRP A 357 14.66 21.57 1.74
N LEU A 358 13.59 20.82 2.01
CA LEU A 358 12.25 21.40 2.17
C LEU A 358 12.18 22.41 3.31
N LYS A 359 12.85 22.14 4.45
CA LYS A 359 12.97 23.12 5.55
C LYS A 359 13.77 24.35 5.13
N LYS A 360 14.80 24.18 4.31
CA LYS A 360 15.57 25.30 3.74
C LYS A 360 14.70 26.15 2.81
N PHE A 361 13.92 25.55 1.92
CA PHE A 361 13.00 26.31 1.05
C PHE A 361 11.96 27.09 1.83
N VAL A 362 11.47 26.55 2.95
CA VAL A 362 10.58 27.29 3.85
C VAL A 362 11.30 28.47 4.50
N ARG A 363 12.54 28.27 4.96
CA ARG A 363 13.38 29.34 5.55
C ARG A 363 13.71 30.44 4.55
N ASP A 364 13.98 30.08 3.30
CA ASP A 364 14.33 30.99 2.22
C ASP A 364 13.10 31.69 1.60
N GLY A 365 11.90 31.45 2.15
CA GLY A 365 10.66 32.08 1.70
C GLY A 365 10.10 31.54 0.38
N LEU A 366 10.66 30.45 -0.15
CA LEU A 366 10.22 29.83 -1.41
C LEU A 366 9.01 28.90 -1.22
N LEU A 367 8.84 28.35 -0.01
CA LEU A 367 7.68 27.55 0.38
C LEU A 367 7.07 28.08 1.68
N LYS A 368 5.75 27.92 1.83
CA LYS A 368 5.06 28.05 3.11
C LYS A 368 4.48 26.71 3.52
N VAL A 369 4.77 26.28 4.75
CA VAL A 369 4.21 25.06 5.32
C VAL A 369 2.90 25.36 6.05
N PHE A 370 1.92 24.48 5.86
CA PHE A 370 0.64 24.47 6.56
C PHE A 370 0.55 23.17 7.36
N PRO A 371 0.33 23.24 8.68
CA PRO A 371 0.06 22.06 9.50
C PRO A 371 -1.22 21.37 9.02
N GLN A 372 -1.28 20.05 9.17
CA GLN A 372 -2.54 19.31 9.10
C GLN A 372 -3.08 19.15 10.52
N ASP A 373 -4.38 19.42 10.72
CA ASP A 373 -5.05 19.17 11.99
C ASP A 373 -4.87 17.71 12.40
N GLY A 374 -4.24 17.48 13.55
CA GLY A 374 -4.19 16.17 14.22
C GLY A 374 -3.05 15.22 13.86
N HIS A 375 -2.15 15.51 12.91
CA HIS A 375 -1.02 14.63 12.57
C HIS A 375 0.34 15.36 12.49
N ARG A 376 1.37 14.81 13.16
CA ARG A 376 2.70 15.42 13.30
C ARG A 376 3.59 15.39 12.04
N ASP A 377 3.30 14.54 11.05
CA ASP A 377 4.29 14.17 10.02
C ASP A 377 3.90 14.48 8.56
N ALA A 378 2.68 14.95 8.29
CA ALA A 378 2.20 15.22 6.94
C ALA A 378 2.13 16.73 6.66
N HIS A 379 3.15 17.28 6.03
CA HIS A 379 3.22 18.71 5.69
C HIS A 379 2.53 18.99 4.35
N ARG A 380 1.66 20.01 4.34
CA ARG A 380 1.18 20.64 3.10
C ARG A 380 1.99 21.91 2.86
N TYR A 381 2.31 22.16 1.60
CA TYR A 381 3.13 23.29 1.18
C TYR A 381 2.34 24.20 0.23
N ARG A 382 2.75 25.46 0.19
CA ARG A 382 2.40 26.41 -0.86
C ARG A 382 3.68 26.98 -1.44
N TYR A 383 3.77 27.03 -2.76
CA TYR A 383 4.90 27.61 -3.45
C TYR A 383 4.78 29.13 -3.48
N LEU A 384 5.86 29.83 -3.15
CA LEU A 384 5.93 31.30 -3.05
C LEU A 384 7.09 31.88 -3.85
N GLY A 385 7.88 31.05 -4.53
CA GLY A 385 9.01 31.52 -5.32
C GLY A 385 8.60 32.38 -6.53
N PRO A 386 9.48 33.27 -7.02
CA PRO A 386 9.18 34.20 -8.12
C PRO A 386 8.64 33.57 -9.41
N SER A 387 8.99 32.31 -9.70
CA SER A 387 8.47 31.60 -10.88
C SER A 387 6.99 31.21 -10.74
N TRP A 388 6.38 31.45 -9.58
CA TRP A 388 4.96 31.37 -9.34
C TRP A 388 4.32 32.75 -9.51
N ASN A 389 3.95 33.06 -10.76
CA ASN A 389 3.12 34.23 -11.04
C ASN A 389 1.69 33.91 -10.60
N GLU A 390 1.27 34.41 -9.44
CA GLU A 390 -0.16 34.61 -9.21
C GLU A 390 -0.61 35.67 -10.21
N SER A 391 -1.23 35.27 -11.33
CA SER A 391 -2.12 36.20 -12.01
C SER A 391 -3.19 36.60 -10.99
N PRO A 392 -3.37 37.90 -10.70
CA PRO A 392 -4.46 38.34 -9.86
C PRO A 392 -5.76 37.98 -10.60
N GLY A 393 -6.51 37.05 -10.02
CA GLY A 393 -7.88 36.75 -10.42
C GLY A 393 -8.83 37.82 -9.93
#